data_AF-A0AAX1J3S9-F1
#
_entry.id   AF-A0AAX1J3S9-F1
#
_cell.length_a   1.000
_cell.length_b   1.000
_cell.length_c   1.000
_cell.angle_alpha   90.00
_cell.angle_beta   90.00
_cell.angle_gamma   90.00
#
_symmetry.space_group_name_H-M   'P 1'
#
loop_
_entity.id
_entity.type
_entity.pdbx_description
1 polymer ?
#
loop_
_entity_poly.entity_id
_entity_poly.type
_entity_poly.pdbx_seq_one_letter_code
_entity_poly.pdbx_strand_id
1 'polypeptide(L)'
;MFGIIRPCRHRLGGELADAWRAQLCGLCLALRDDYGQVARIATNYDGLVVSLLVEAQSEAQASRRTAGRCPLRRMRRADVATGDSVRLAAVVSLALAAARVRDHVDDRDGLVGAVGVRPAARRVAERWVRQGTDAGHTLGFDTGVLVAAMDRQAELEATAGPGSSLLNVTEPTETAVAAAFSHTAVLAGRPENAAPLREVGQLFGRVAHLLDAVEDYHDDVARGKWNPLAATGTSIAEVRTLCDDAVLGIELALAEVNFTDDRLARRLLTREVRRAVNRTFRNSYPGDYGTPHGQQEGINFGNQPMGSYPGAPGEVPPQPAAKKEGFINGCFDVCCCDCSCDCCCDSCCDCGDCCDCS
;
A
#
# COMPACT_ATOMS: atom_id res chain seq x y z
N MET A 1 -3.60 -7.61 0.66
CA MET A 1 -3.03 -7.39 -0.67
C MET A 1 -1.97 -6.29 -0.85
N PHE A 2 -2.05 -5.06 -0.30
CA PHE A 2 -1.11 -3.99 -0.76
C PHE A 2 -0.37 -3.22 0.33
N GLY A 3 0.92 -2.99 0.07
CA GLY A 3 1.93 -2.46 0.98
C GLY A 3 3.26 -3.22 0.96
N ILE A 4 3.60 -3.89 -0.14
CA ILE A 4 4.84 -4.69 -0.28
C ILE A 4 6.05 -3.75 -0.27
N ILE A 5 5.89 -2.61 -0.95
CA ILE A 5 6.92 -1.58 -1.02
C ILE A 5 6.89 -0.74 0.25
N ARG A 6 7.80 -1.02 1.18
CA ARG A 6 7.99 -0.25 2.43
C ARG A 6 9.42 0.26 2.54
N PRO A 7 9.81 1.27 1.74
CA PRO A 7 11.17 1.76 1.79
C PRO A 7 11.47 2.37 3.15
N CYS A 8 12.61 1.98 3.72
CA CYS A 8 13.11 2.65 4.91
C CYS A 8 13.64 4.03 4.51
N ARG A 9 13.07 5.09 5.09
CA ARG A 9 13.46 6.48 4.77
C ARG A 9 14.97 6.73 4.89
N HIS A 10 15.62 6.13 5.89
CA HIS A 10 17.06 6.25 6.12
C HIS A 10 17.91 5.64 4.99
N ARG A 11 17.35 4.68 4.23
CA ARG A 11 18.05 3.98 3.13
C ARG A 11 17.79 4.55 1.74
N LEU A 12 16.85 5.47 1.60
CA LEU A 12 16.58 6.17 0.34
C LEU A 12 17.56 7.33 0.10
N GLY A 13 18.13 7.91 1.17
CA GLY A 13 18.81 9.20 1.09
C GLY A 13 17.82 10.36 1.05
N GLY A 14 18.29 11.58 1.34
CA GLY A 14 17.41 12.75 1.52
C GLY A 14 16.57 13.07 0.28
N GLU A 15 17.20 13.15 -0.88
CA GLU A 15 16.56 13.49 -2.16
C GLU A 15 15.45 12.50 -2.53
N LEU A 16 15.77 11.20 -2.60
CA LEU A 16 14.79 10.17 -2.96
C LEU A 16 13.70 10.00 -1.89
N ALA A 17 14.02 10.20 -0.61
CA ALA A 17 13.03 10.19 0.46
C ALA A 17 12.04 11.35 0.36
N ASP A 18 12.48 12.50 -0.17
CA ASP A 18 11.62 13.66 -0.40
C ASP A 18 10.79 13.49 -1.66
N ALA A 19 11.36 12.95 -2.75
CA ALA A 19 10.61 12.55 -3.93
C ALA A 19 9.52 11.52 -3.61
N TRP A 20 9.86 10.45 -2.88
CA TRP A 20 8.90 9.45 -2.42
C TRP A 20 7.79 10.07 -1.56
N ARG A 21 8.14 10.95 -0.61
CA ARG A 21 7.14 11.64 0.22
C ARG A 21 6.24 12.56 -0.60
N ALA A 22 6.79 13.23 -1.61
CA ALA A 22 6.04 14.09 -2.51
C ALA A 22 4.99 13.28 -3.29
N GLN A 23 5.35 12.09 -3.79
CA GLN A 23 4.42 11.19 -4.46
C GLN A 23 3.33 10.68 -3.52
N LEU A 24 3.71 10.17 -2.34
CA LEU A 24 2.76 9.65 -1.34
C LEU A 24 1.72 10.70 -0.93
N CYS A 25 2.22 11.90 -0.62
CA CYS A 25 1.35 13.00 -0.22
C CYS A 25 0.54 13.54 -1.40
N GLY A 26 1.09 13.50 -2.62
CA GLY A 26 0.39 13.84 -3.85
C GLY A 26 -0.80 12.91 -4.09
N LEU A 27 -0.59 11.59 -4.03
CA LEU A 27 -1.63 10.57 -4.12
C LEU A 27 -2.73 10.78 -3.06
N CYS A 28 -2.36 10.95 -1.78
CA CYS A 28 -3.33 11.18 -0.71
C CYS A 28 -4.19 12.43 -0.94
N LEU A 29 -3.58 13.49 -1.48
CA LEU A 29 -4.27 14.74 -1.78
C LEU A 29 -5.13 14.62 -3.04
N ALA A 30 -4.66 13.94 -4.09
CA ALA A 30 -5.46 13.63 -5.28
C ALA A 30 -6.70 12.80 -4.91
N LEU A 31 -6.53 11.78 -4.07
CA LEU A 31 -7.64 10.97 -3.55
C LEU A 31 -8.69 11.84 -2.82
N ARG A 32 -8.23 12.77 -1.99
CA ARG A 32 -9.12 13.71 -1.28
C ARG A 32 -9.83 14.65 -2.23
N ASP A 33 -9.07 15.30 -3.11
CA ASP A 33 -9.52 16.42 -3.91
C ASP A 33 -10.53 15.94 -4.97
N ASP A 34 -10.31 14.76 -5.55
CA ASP A 34 -11.16 14.21 -6.62
C ASP A 34 -12.29 13.30 -6.08
N TYR A 35 -12.07 12.58 -4.98
CA TYR A 35 -13.00 11.53 -4.50
C TYR A 35 -13.47 11.70 -3.05
N GLY A 36 -13.03 12.77 -2.38
CA GLY A 36 -13.45 13.14 -1.02
C GLY A 36 -12.59 12.56 0.09
N GLN A 37 -12.82 13.01 1.33
CA GLN A 37 -11.95 12.71 2.48
C GLN A 37 -11.81 11.22 2.78
N VAL A 38 -12.87 10.44 2.63
CA VAL A 38 -12.86 8.99 2.92
C VAL A 38 -11.98 8.25 1.92
N ALA A 39 -11.86 8.71 0.67
CA ALA A 39 -11.01 8.07 -0.33
C ALA A 39 -9.51 8.10 0.04
N ARG A 40 -9.10 8.92 1.01
CA ARG A 40 -7.72 8.90 1.54
C ARG A 40 -7.32 7.54 2.11
N ILE A 41 -8.27 6.73 2.56
CA ILE A 41 -7.97 5.38 3.07
C ILE A 41 -7.44 4.46 1.95
N ALA A 42 -7.71 4.77 0.69
CA ALA A 42 -7.18 4.05 -0.46
C ALA A 42 -5.69 4.37 -0.73
N THR A 43 -5.09 5.33 -0.01
CA THR A 43 -3.67 5.65 -0.17
C THR A 43 -2.84 4.43 0.21
N ASN A 44 -2.09 3.89 -0.75
CA ASN A 44 -1.23 2.72 -0.55
C ASN A 44 0.11 2.92 -1.27
N TYR A 45 1.15 2.23 -0.79
CA TYR A 45 2.50 2.38 -1.34
C TYR A 45 2.66 1.81 -2.74
N ASP A 46 1.84 0.84 -3.13
CA ASP A 46 1.94 0.21 -4.43
C ASP A 46 1.34 1.13 -5.52
N GLY A 47 0.26 1.85 -5.20
CA GLY A 47 -0.31 2.91 -6.04
C GLY A 47 0.64 4.09 -6.24
N LEU A 48 1.55 4.36 -5.30
CA LEU A 48 2.61 5.36 -5.47
C LEU A 48 3.55 5.00 -6.64
N VAL A 49 3.78 3.71 -6.88
CA VAL A 49 4.64 3.26 -7.99
C VAL A 49 4.12 3.75 -9.33
N VAL A 50 2.80 3.81 -9.50
CA VAL A 50 2.17 4.28 -10.73
C VAL A 50 2.55 5.75 -11.01
N SER A 51 2.42 6.64 -10.02
CA SER A 51 2.74 8.06 -10.23
C SER A 51 4.25 8.30 -10.35
N LEU A 52 5.04 7.54 -9.60
CA LEU A 52 6.50 7.47 -9.71
C LEU A 52 6.95 7.09 -11.12
N LEU A 53 6.37 6.06 -11.72
CA LEU A 53 6.79 5.55 -13.03
C LEU A 53 6.54 6.57 -14.13
N VAL A 54 5.42 7.31 -14.07
CA VAL A 54 5.18 8.42 -14.99
C VAL A 54 6.28 9.47 -14.85
N GLU A 55 6.61 9.85 -13.62
CA GLU A 55 7.63 10.87 -13.36
C GLU A 55 9.04 10.43 -13.74
N ALA A 56 9.43 9.18 -13.45
CA ALA A 56 10.73 8.62 -13.80
C ALA A 56 10.99 8.66 -15.31
N GLN A 57 9.95 8.61 -16.13
CA GLN A 57 10.01 8.67 -17.59
C GLN A 57 9.94 10.10 -18.14
N SER A 58 9.40 11.04 -17.38
CA SER A 58 9.11 12.39 -17.87
C SER A 58 10.37 13.23 -17.95
N GLU A 59 10.59 13.90 -19.08
CA GLU A 59 11.67 14.89 -19.25
C GLU A 59 11.31 16.25 -18.62
N ALA A 60 10.00 16.54 -18.55
CA ALA A 60 9.51 17.73 -17.88
C ALA A 60 9.78 17.66 -16.38
N GLN A 61 10.14 18.81 -15.79
CA GLN A 61 10.33 18.88 -14.35
C GLN A 61 9.06 18.42 -13.63
N ALA A 62 9.26 17.54 -12.67
CA ALA A 62 8.20 17.01 -11.84
C ALA A 62 7.30 18.12 -11.29
N SER A 63 6.01 18.09 -11.64
CA SER A 63 5.07 19.12 -11.19
C SER A 63 4.87 18.99 -9.68
N ARG A 64 5.14 20.09 -8.97
CA ARG A 64 5.05 20.19 -7.51
C ARG A 64 4.22 21.38 -7.11
N ARG A 65 3.52 21.23 -5.98
CA ARG A 65 2.96 22.36 -5.22
C ARG A 65 3.27 22.20 -3.74
N THR A 66 3.35 23.31 -3.01
CA THR A 66 3.46 23.25 -1.55
C THR A 66 2.11 22.94 -0.93
N ALA A 67 1.99 21.77 -0.29
CA ALA A 67 0.83 21.41 0.49
C ALA A 67 0.85 22.04 1.88
N GLY A 68 -0.35 22.29 2.41
CA GLY A 68 -0.55 22.77 3.77
C GLY A 68 -0.08 21.80 4.85
N ARG A 69 -0.28 22.22 6.11
CA ARG A 69 0.05 21.41 7.29
C ARG A 69 -0.80 20.13 7.30
N CYS A 70 -0.19 18.99 7.59
CA CYS A 70 -0.87 17.70 7.67
C CYS A 70 -0.49 16.98 8.98
N PRO A 71 -1.46 16.42 9.73
CA PRO A 71 -1.18 15.64 10.94
C PRO A 71 -0.20 14.49 10.69
N LEU A 72 -0.33 13.78 9.57
CA LEU A 72 0.56 12.68 9.17
C LEU A 72 2.00 13.11 8.87
N ARG A 73 2.23 14.43 8.72
CA ARG A 73 3.56 15.04 8.58
C ARG A 73 3.92 15.90 9.79
N ARG A 74 3.38 15.60 10.98
CA ARG A 74 3.60 16.38 12.21
C ARG A 74 3.28 17.87 12.04
N MET A 75 2.19 18.17 11.34
CA MET A 75 1.75 19.54 11.01
C MET A 75 2.77 20.36 10.20
N ARG A 76 3.70 19.70 9.50
CA ARG A 76 4.65 20.34 8.58
C ARG A 76 4.05 20.48 7.17
N ARG A 77 4.45 21.54 6.47
CA ARG A 77 4.25 21.70 5.02
C ARG A 77 5.20 20.76 4.28
N ALA A 78 4.86 20.42 3.05
CA ALA A 78 5.71 19.62 2.17
C ALA A 78 5.37 19.92 0.71
N ASP A 79 6.35 19.83 -0.17
CA ASP A 79 6.06 19.78 -1.60
C ASP A 79 5.48 18.42 -1.95
N VAL A 80 4.45 18.45 -2.79
CA VAL A 80 3.68 17.26 -3.18
C VAL A 80 3.57 17.20 -4.68
N ALA A 81 3.56 15.99 -5.21
CA ALA A 81 3.35 15.73 -6.62
C ALA A 81 1.91 16.13 -7.03
N THR A 82 1.78 16.65 -8.24
CA THR A 82 0.51 17.08 -8.84
C THR A 82 0.44 16.68 -10.30
N GLY A 83 -0.78 16.72 -10.86
CA GLY A 83 -1.01 16.43 -12.27
C GLY A 83 -1.43 14.99 -12.51
N ASP A 84 -1.33 14.55 -13.75
CA ASP A 84 -1.96 13.32 -14.20
C ASP A 84 -1.29 12.05 -13.65
N SER A 85 -0.02 12.12 -13.26
CA SER A 85 0.69 11.00 -12.61
C SER A 85 0.02 10.55 -11.31
N VAL A 86 -0.24 11.49 -10.38
CA VAL A 86 -0.90 11.19 -9.11
C VAL A 86 -2.40 10.97 -9.26
N ARG A 87 -3.03 11.52 -10.30
CA ARG A 87 -4.44 11.25 -10.61
C ARG A 87 -4.63 9.82 -11.12
N LEU A 88 -3.74 9.32 -11.99
CA LEU A 88 -3.74 7.91 -12.41
C LEU A 88 -3.53 6.98 -11.22
N ALA A 89 -2.53 7.26 -10.37
CA ALA A 89 -2.31 6.50 -9.15
C ALA A 89 -3.55 6.49 -8.23
N ALA A 90 -4.27 7.61 -8.14
CA ALA A 90 -5.52 7.69 -7.38
C ALA A 90 -6.63 6.83 -8.00
N VAL A 91 -6.82 6.87 -9.33
CA VAL A 91 -7.78 6.01 -10.05
C VAL A 91 -7.50 4.53 -9.77
N VAL A 92 -6.25 4.10 -9.95
CA VAL A 92 -5.84 2.70 -9.75
C VAL A 92 -6.03 2.29 -8.28
N SER A 93 -5.56 3.11 -7.33
CA SER A 93 -5.71 2.85 -5.90
C SER A 93 -7.18 2.77 -5.47
N LEU A 94 -8.02 3.63 -6.03
CA LEU A 94 -9.44 3.69 -5.72
C LEU A 94 -10.18 2.46 -6.28
N ALA A 95 -9.85 2.03 -7.49
CA ALA A 95 -10.40 0.81 -8.10
C ALA A 95 -10.05 -0.42 -7.24
N LEU A 96 -8.80 -0.56 -6.82
CA LEU A 96 -8.35 -1.64 -5.93
C LEU A 96 -8.99 -1.56 -4.53
N ALA A 97 -9.16 -0.36 -3.98
CA ALA A 97 -9.84 -0.19 -2.70
C ALA A 97 -11.33 -0.55 -2.80
N ALA A 98 -12.01 -0.16 -3.88
CA ALA A 98 -13.38 -0.55 -4.14
C ALA A 98 -13.51 -2.08 -4.31
N ALA A 99 -12.50 -2.72 -4.92
CA ALA A 99 -12.41 -4.16 -5.04
C ALA A 99 -12.44 -4.87 -3.70
N ARG A 100 -11.50 -4.48 -2.84
CA ARG A 100 -11.35 -5.04 -1.51
C ARG A 100 -12.57 -4.80 -0.63
N VAL A 101 -13.25 -3.67 -0.80
CA VAL A 101 -14.49 -3.39 -0.05
C VAL A 101 -15.62 -4.31 -0.50
N ARG A 102 -15.74 -4.60 -1.81
CA ARG A 102 -16.75 -5.55 -2.31
C ARG A 102 -16.51 -6.95 -1.76
N ASP A 103 -15.26 -7.40 -1.86
CA ASP A 103 -14.78 -8.68 -1.35
C ASP A 103 -15.14 -8.88 0.14
N HIS A 104 -14.75 -7.93 1.00
CA HIS A 104 -15.09 -7.98 2.44
C HIS A 104 -16.59 -7.94 2.74
N VAL A 105 -17.39 -7.29 1.88
CA VAL A 105 -18.85 -7.25 2.04
C VAL A 105 -19.47 -8.61 1.71
N ASP A 106 -18.97 -9.27 0.66
CA ASP A 106 -19.45 -10.56 0.18
C ASP A 106 -19.01 -11.69 1.14
N ASP A 107 -17.75 -11.68 1.58
CA ASP A 107 -17.16 -12.65 2.52
C ASP A 107 -17.53 -12.44 3.99
N ARG A 108 -18.23 -11.34 4.29
CA ARG A 108 -18.70 -10.96 5.64
C ARG A 108 -17.55 -10.67 6.62
N ASP A 109 -16.44 -10.16 6.10
CA ASP A 109 -15.21 -9.97 6.85
C ASP A 109 -15.05 -8.58 7.47
N GLY A 110 -14.49 -8.55 8.68
CA GLY A 110 -14.15 -7.33 9.42
C GLY A 110 -15.34 -6.39 9.71
N LEU A 111 -15.03 -5.13 10.04
CA LEU A 111 -16.03 -4.10 10.35
C LEU A 111 -16.90 -3.71 9.13
N VAL A 112 -16.36 -3.89 7.93
CA VAL A 112 -17.03 -3.59 6.65
C VAL A 112 -18.04 -4.68 6.28
N GLY A 113 -17.76 -5.93 6.66
CA GLY A 113 -18.66 -7.07 6.62
C GLY A 113 -19.73 -7.08 7.71
N ALA A 114 -19.78 -6.11 8.63
CA ALA A 114 -20.84 -6.02 9.63
C ALA A 114 -22.19 -5.61 9.00
N VAL A 115 -23.28 -6.34 9.30
CA VAL A 115 -24.60 -6.24 8.65
C VAL A 115 -25.12 -4.79 8.55
N GLY A 116 -24.89 -3.96 9.57
CA GLY A 116 -25.34 -2.56 9.59
C GLY A 116 -24.60 -1.60 8.65
N VAL A 117 -23.37 -1.94 8.22
CA VAL A 117 -22.49 -1.04 7.46
C VAL A 117 -22.38 -1.46 5.98
N ARG A 118 -22.63 -2.73 5.64
CA ARG A 118 -22.59 -3.28 4.26
C ARG A 118 -23.28 -2.42 3.20
N PRO A 119 -24.55 -1.96 3.36
CA PRO A 119 -25.20 -1.19 2.31
C PRO A 119 -24.54 0.18 2.09
N ALA A 120 -23.96 0.77 3.14
CA ALA A 120 -23.19 2.01 3.01
C ALA A 120 -21.84 1.75 2.34
N ALA A 121 -21.12 0.70 2.76
CA ALA A 121 -19.84 0.29 2.19
C ALA A 121 -19.96 -0.03 0.69
N ARG A 122 -20.99 -0.80 0.30
CA ARG A 122 -21.28 -1.11 -1.10
C ARG A 122 -21.56 0.15 -1.93
N ARG A 123 -22.37 1.08 -1.43
CA ARG A 123 -22.63 2.36 -2.12
C ARG A 123 -21.36 3.20 -2.28
N VAL A 124 -20.47 3.19 -1.29
CA VAL A 124 -19.17 3.88 -1.37
C VAL A 124 -18.30 3.22 -2.44
N ALA A 125 -18.18 1.89 -2.45
CA ALA A 125 -17.43 1.17 -3.48
C ALA A 125 -17.99 1.41 -4.89
N GLU A 126 -19.31 1.36 -5.07
CA GLU A 126 -19.97 1.65 -6.35
C GLU A 126 -19.75 3.11 -6.79
N ARG A 127 -19.77 4.06 -5.85
CA ARG A 127 -19.43 5.47 -6.14
C ARG A 127 -17.97 5.60 -6.57
N TRP A 128 -17.06 4.95 -5.87
CA TRP A 128 -15.64 4.97 -6.18
C TRP A 128 -15.31 4.35 -7.53
N VAL A 129 -15.96 3.25 -7.90
CA VAL A 129 -15.82 2.68 -9.25
C VAL A 129 -16.31 3.66 -10.31
N ARG A 130 -17.49 4.25 -10.16
CA ARG A 130 -18.00 5.25 -11.13
C ARG A 130 -17.08 6.44 -11.28
N GLN A 131 -16.68 7.06 -10.16
CA GLN A 131 -15.77 8.20 -10.19
C GLN A 131 -14.40 7.84 -10.77
N GLY A 132 -13.89 6.66 -10.45
CA GLY A 132 -12.63 6.14 -11.00
C GLY A 132 -12.70 5.94 -12.50
N THR A 133 -13.83 5.42 -13.03
CA THR A 133 -14.04 5.25 -14.47
C THR A 133 -14.07 6.60 -15.21
N ASP A 134 -14.81 7.59 -14.71
CA ASP A 134 -14.86 8.91 -15.34
C ASP A 134 -13.47 9.60 -15.35
N ALA A 135 -12.74 9.51 -14.24
CA ALA A 135 -11.39 10.05 -14.14
C ALA A 135 -10.39 9.27 -15.00
N GLY A 136 -10.53 7.94 -15.09
CA GLY A 136 -9.73 7.07 -15.96
C GLY A 136 -9.90 7.45 -17.43
N HIS A 137 -11.14 7.62 -17.90
CA HIS A 137 -11.41 8.09 -19.27
C HIS A 137 -10.77 9.43 -19.58
N THR A 138 -10.78 10.37 -18.63
CA THR A 138 -10.12 11.67 -18.79
C THR A 138 -8.61 11.54 -18.95
N LEU A 139 -8.01 10.50 -18.36
CA LEU A 139 -6.59 10.19 -18.43
C LEU A 139 -6.25 9.23 -19.59
N GLY A 140 -7.24 8.86 -20.42
CA GLY A 140 -7.08 7.85 -21.47
C GLY A 140 -6.85 6.42 -20.95
N PHE A 141 -7.10 6.15 -19.67
CA PHE A 141 -6.93 4.85 -19.04
C PHE A 141 -8.26 4.10 -19.01
N ASP A 142 -8.30 2.91 -19.63
CA ASP A 142 -9.46 2.03 -19.57
C ASP A 142 -9.51 1.32 -18.21
N THR A 143 -10.35 1.81 -17.29
CA THR A 143 -10.57 1.16 -15.99
C THR A 143 -11.36 -0.14 -16.09
N GLY A 144 -12.00 -0.41 -17.25
CA GLY A 144 -12.71 -1.65 -17.51
C GLY A 144 -11.80 -2.88 -17.37
N VAL A 145 -10.52 -2.76 -17.69
CA VAL A 145 -9.53 -3.84 -17.48
C VAL A 145 -9.37 -4.21 -16.00
N LEU A 146 -9.46 -3.24 -15.09
CA LEU A 146 -9.35 -3.49 -13.65
C LEU A 146 -10.61 -4.20 -13.15
N VAL A 147 -11.78 -3.77 -13.62
CA VAL A 147 -13.06 -4.40 -13.26
C VAL A 147 -13.13 -5.82 -13.79
N ALA A 148 -12.80 -6.02 -15.07
CA ALA A 148 -12.82 -7.35 -15.70
C ALA A 148 -11.83 -8.32 -15.07
N ALA A 149 -10.65 -7.85 -14.68
CA ALA A 149 -9.69 -8.66 -13.93
C ALA A 149 -10.28 -9.15 -12.60
N MET A 150 -10.97 -8.28 -11.87
CA MET A 150 -11.61 -8.69 -10.63
C MET A 150 -12.75 -9.68 -10.83
N ASP A 151 -13.61 -9.44 -11.83
CA ASP A 151 -14.76 -10.33 -12.09
C ASP A 151 -14.26 -11.74 -12.44
N ARG A 152 -13.17 -11.84 -13.21
CA ARG A 152 -12.50 -13.11 -13.53
C ARG A 152 -11.83 -13.77 -12.33
N GLN A 153 -11.34 -13.00 -11.35
CA GLN A 153 -10.70 -13.54 -10.14
C GLN A 153 -11.66 -14.49 -9.41
N ALA A 154 -12.91 -14.06 -9.15
CA ALA A 154 -13.89 -14.87 -8.44
C ALA A 154 -14.20 -16.21 -9.15
N GLU A 155 -14.27 -16.20 -10.49
CA GLU A 155 -14.49 -17.42 -11.29
C GLU A 155 -13.32 -18.39 -11.20
N LEU A 156 -12.08 -17.87 -11.22
CA LEU A 156 -10.86 -18.67 -11.13
C LEU A 156 -10.69 -19.26 -9.72
N GLU A 157 -11.01 -18.50 -8.68
CA GLU A 157 -10.95 -18.98 -7.29
C GLU A 157 -11.97 -20.09 -7.03
N ALA A 158 -13.18 -19.96 -7.58
CA ALA A 158 -14.24 -20.96 -7.46
C ALA A 158 -13.92 -22.28 -8.19
N THR A 159 -13.07 -22.23 -9.21
CA THR A 159 -12.67 -23.40 -10.01
C THR A 159 -11.29 -23.97 -9.66
N ALA A 160 -10.52 -23.26 -8.84
CA ALA A 160 -9.21 -23.70 -8.37
C ALA A 160 -9.35 -24.89 -7.41
N GLY A 161 -8.55 -25.93 -7.63
CA GLY A 161 -8.47 -27.10 -6.77
C GLY A 161 -7.06 -27.71 -6.76
N PRO A 162 -6.86 -28.82 -6.06
CA PRO A 162 -5.53 -29.43 -5.93
C PRO A 162 -4.92 -29.75 -7.30
N GLY A 163 -3.71 -29.25 -7.55
CA GLY A 163 -3.00 -29.39 -8.83
C GLY A 163 -3.34 -28.33 -9.88
N SER A 164 -4.26 -27.39 -9.61
CA SER A 164 -4.44 -26.21 -10.46
C SER A 164 -3.20 -25.33 -10.45
N SER A 165 -2.89 -24.72 -11.58
CA SER A 165 -1.76 -23.78 -11.70
C SER A 165 -1.99 -22.53 -10.84
N LEU A 166 -1.10 -22.27 -9.88
CA LEU A 166 -1.12 -21.05 -9.09
C LEU A 166 -1.00 -19.79 -9.96
N LEU A 167 -0.29 -19.87 -11.08
CA LEU A 167 -0.14 -18.74 -12.01
C LEU A 167 -1.45 -18.36 -12.70
N ASN A 168 -2.38 -19.30 -12.86
CA ASN A 168 -3.71 -18.97 -13.38
C ASN A 168 -4.52 -18.17 -12.36
N VAL A 169 -4.30 -18.41 -11.07
CA VAL A 169 -4.97 -17.70 -9.96
C VAL A 169 -4.41 -16.29 -9.78
N THR A 170 -3.12 -16.08 -10.06
CA THR A 170 -2.51 -14.75 -9.99
C THR A 170 -2.76 -13.90 -11.23
N GLU A 171 -3.00 -14.51 -12.40
CA GLU A 171 -3.13 -13.84 -13.70
C GLU A 171 -4.04 -12.60 -13.71
N PRO A 172 -5.22 -12.58 -13.08
CA PRO A 172 -6.06 -11.39 -13.14
C PRO A 172 -5.42 -10.19 -12.43
N THR A 173 -4.76 -10.42 -11.29
CA THR A 173 -3.97 -9.37 -10.60
C THR A 173 -2.82 -8.89 -11.48
N GLU A 174 -2.12 -9.81 -12.16
CA GLU A 174 -1.06 -9.48 -13.11
C GLU A 174 -1.59 -8.57 -14.22
N THR A 175 -2.72 -8.93 -14.84
CA THR A 175 -3.35 -8.17 -15.92
C THR A 175 -3.75 -6.76 -15.49
N ALA A 176 -4.33 -6.61 -14.29
CA ALA A 176 -4.73 -5.32 -13.74
C ALA A 176 -3.53 -4.38 -13.52
N VAL A 177 -2.47 -4.88 -12.87
CA VAL A 177 -1.26 -4.08 -12.60
C VAL A 177 -0.50 -3.78 -13.88
N ALA A 178 -0.41 -4.74 -14.81
CA ALA A 178 0.20 -4.58 -16.12
C ALA A 178 -0.44 -3.45 -16.93
N ALA A 179 -1.77 -3.36 -16.92
CA ALA A 179 -2.48 -2.28 -17.58
C ALA A 179 -2.13 -0.92 -16.98
N ALA A 180 -2.13 -0.81 -15.65
CA ALA A 180 -1.77 0.42 -14.96
C ALA A 180 -0.33 0.86 -15.26
N PHE A 181 0.63 -0.06 -15.20
CA PHE A 181 2.06 0.25 -15.44
C PHE A 181 2.32 0.58 -16.91
N SER A 182 1.75 -0.19 -17.84
CA SER A 182 1.85 0.10 -19.28
C SER A 182 1.30 1.49 -19.62
N HIS A 183 0.20 1.91 -18.97
CA HIS A 183 -0.39 3.24 -19.21
C HIS A 183 0.49 4.40 -18.73
N THR A 184 1.42 4.16 -17.81
CA THR A 184 2.36 5.21 -17.39
C THR A 184 3.24 5.69 -18.52
N ALA A 185 3.55 4.82 -19.49
CA ALA A 185 4.27 5.15 -20.72
C ALA A 185 3.51 6.16 -21.59
N VAL A 186 2.18 5.99 -21.69
CA VAL A 186 1.30 6.89 -22.45
C VAL A 186 1.29 8.27 -21.81
N LEU A 187 1.10 8.35 -20.49
CA LEU A 187 1.10 9.62 -19.77
C LEU A 187 2.47 10.33 -19.79
N ALA A 188 3.56 9.57 -19.83
CA ALA A 188 4.91 10.11 -19.95
C ALA A 188 5.29 10.51 -21.39
N GLY A 189 4.45 10.20 -22.39
CA GLY A 189 4.76 10.46 -23.79
C GLY A 189 5.86 9.56 -24.37
N ARG A 190 6.08 8.37 -23.79
CA ARG A 190 7.10 7.39 -24.20
C ARG A 190 6.47 6.03 -24.52
N PRO A 191 5.66 5.91 -25.59
CA PRO A 191 4.93 4.68 -25.91
C PRO A 191 5.82 3.45 -26.09
N GLU A 192 7.09 3.63 -26.44
CA GLU A 192 8.09 2.56 -26.52
C GLU A 192 8.31 1.83 -25.19
N ASN A 193 8.09 2.50 -24.05
CA ASN A 193 8.21 1.90 -22.73
C ASN A 193 6.98 1.04 -22.35
N ALA A 194 5.88 1.09 -23.13
CA ALA A 194 4.62 0.47 -22.74
C ALA A 194 4.72 -1.05 -22.62
N ALA A 195 5.51 -1.71 -23.47
CA ALA A 195 5.73 -3.16 -23.44
C ALA A 195 6.57 -3.59 -22.22
N PRO A 196 7.79 -3.06 -21.97
CA PRO A 196 8.54 -3.47 -20.79
C PRO A 196 7.84 -3.08 -19.49
N LEU A 197 7.14 -1.95 -19.42
CA LEU A 197 6.35 -1.60 -18.22
C LEU A 197 5.13 -2.50 -18.01
N ARG A 198 4.54 -3.04 -19.08
CA ARG A 198 3.50 -4.07 -18.96
C ARG A 198 4.06 -5.31 -18.29
N GLU A 199 5.22 -5.79 -18.73
CA GLU A 199 5.88 -6.96 -18.14
C GLU A 199 6.27 -6.73 -16.67
N VAL A 200 6.86 -5.58 -16.36
CA VAL A 200 7.12 -5.18 -14.96
C VAL A 200 5.84 -5.23 -14.13
N GLY A 201 4.72 -4.72 -14.66
CA GLY A 201 3.44 -4.74 -13.97
C GLY A 201 2.87 -6.15 -13.79
N GLN A 202 2.98 -7.03 -14.79
CA GLN A 202 2.57 -8.43 -14.68
C GLN A 202 3.32 -9.12 -13.53
N LEU A 203 4.65 -9.04 -13.56
CA LEU A 203 5.50 -9.70 -12.56
C LEU A 203 5.35 -9.08 -11.18
N PHE A 204 5.18 -7.76 -11.08
CA PHE A 204 4.90 -7.10 -9.80
C PHE A 204 3.55 -7.55 -9.22
N GLY A 205 2.51 -7.62 -10.05
CA GLY A 205 1.20 -8.14 -9.66
C GLY A 205 1.26 -9.59 -9.18
N ARG A 206 2.07 -10.43 -9.84
CA ARG A 206 2.34 -11.80 -9.41
C ARG A 206 2.97 -11.84 -8.02
N VAL A 207 4.09 -11.14 -7.84
CA VAL A 207 4.76 -11.09 -6.53
C VAL A 207 3.80 -10.60 -5.46
N ALA A 208 3.00 -9.57 -5.76
CA ALA A 208 2.05 -9.02 -4.80
C ALA A 208 1.02 -10.03 -4.32
N HIS A 209 0.40 -10.75 -5.25
CA HIS A 209 -0.59 -11.77 -4.92
C HIS A 209 0.07 -12.93 -4.13
N LEU A 210 1.23 -13.42 -4.59
CA LEU A 210 1.93 -14.52 -3.93
C LEU A 210 2.36 -14.18 -2.50
N LEU A 211 2.84 -12.97 -2.26
CA LEU A 211 3.23 -12.54 -0.91
C LEU A 211 2.01 -12.45 0.01
N ASP A 212 0.88 -11.92 -0.46
CA ASP A 212 -0.36 -11.86 0.33
C ASP A 212 -0.83 -13.27 0.71
N ALA A 213 -0.80 -14.19 -0.26
CA ALA A 213 -1.17 -15.58 -0.05
C ALA A 213 -0.31 -16.28 1.01
N VAL A 214 0.99 -15.98 1.07
CA VAL A 214 1.92 -16.52 2.08
C VAL A 214 1.71 -15.87 3.45
N GLU A 215 1.50 -14.55 3.49
CA GLU A 215 1.28 -13.81 4.74
C GLU A 215 -0.02 -14.25 5.44
N ASP A 216 -1.08 -14.49 4.67
CA ASP A 216 -2.39 -14.87 5.21
C ASP A 216 -2.57 -16.40 5.37
N TYR A 217 -1.65 -17.23 4.85
CA TYR A 217 -1.77 -18.70 4.77
C TYR A 217 -2.22 -19.35 6.09
N HIS A 218 -1.52 -19.08 7.19
CA HIS A 218 -1.82 -19.73 8.47
C HIS A 218 -3.16 -19.28 9.05
N ASP A 219 -3.47 -17.99 8.96
CA ASP A 219 -4.70 -17.40 9.46
C ASP A 219 -5.92 -17.89 8.65
N ASP A 220 -5.78 -17.99 7.33
CA ASP A 220 -6.83 -18.46 6.44
C ASP A 220 -7.14 -19.93 6.68
N VAL A 221 -6.11 -20.78 6.72
CA VAL A 221 -6.26 -22.21 6.99
C VAL A 221 -6.89 -22.42 8.37
N ALA A 222 -6.46 -21.68 9.39
CA ALA A 222 -7.01 -21.79 10.74
C ALA A 222 -8.48 -21.35 10.82
N ARG A 223 -8.90 -20.40 9.99
CA ARG A 223 -10.28 -19.87 9.94
C ARG A 223 -11.17 -20.57 8.91
N GLY A 224 -10.62 -21.52 8.14
CA GLY A 224 -11.33 -22.19 7.05
C GLY A 224 -11.67 -21.25 5.89
N LYS A 225 -10.90 -20.17 5.72
CA LYS A 225 -11.01 -19.26 4.58
C LYS A 225 -10.29 -19.81 3.36
N TRP A 226 -10.68 -19.33 2.19
CA TRP A 226 -10.00 -19.69 0.97
C TRP A 226 -8.61 -19.03 0.92
N ASN A 227 -7.59 -19.80 0.58
CA ASN A 227 -6.23 -19.32 0.34
C ASN A 227 -5.70 -20.04 -0.90
N PRO A 228 -5.05 -19.33 -1.85
CA PRO A 228 -4.67 -19.92 -3.13
C PRO A 228 -3.64 -21.04 -2.98
N LEU A 229 -2.77 -20.99 -1.98
CA LEU A 229 -1.75 -22.03 -1.74
C LEU A 229 -2.41 -23.31 -1.22
N ALA A 230 -3.35 -23.16 -0.29
CA ALA A 230 -4.12 -24.28 0.24
C ALA A 230 -5.03 -24.91 -0.84
N ALA A 231 -5.68 -24.07 -1.65
CA ALA A 231 -6.59 -24.51 -2.70
C ALA A 231 -5.86 -25.28 -3.82
N THR A 232 -4.70 -24.79 -4.25
CA THR A 232 -3.90 -25.42 -5.32
C THR A 232 -3.01 -26.57 -4.82
N GLY A 233 -2.72 -26.62 -3.52
CA GLY A 233 -1.73 -27.54 -2.95
C GLY A 233 -0.28 -27.12 -3.24
N THR A 234 -0.05 -25.87 -3.65
CA THR A 234 1.29 -25.36 -3.98
C THR A 234 2.13 -25.20 -2.70
N SER A 235 3.36 -25.71 -2.73
CA SER A 235 4.26 -25.64 -1.57
C SER A 235 4.86 -24.24 -1.39
N ILE A 236 5.15 -23.82 -0.15
CA ILE A 236 5.82 -22.54 0.13
C ILE A 236 7.17 -22.42 -0.62
N ALA A 237 7.91 -23.52 -0.79
CA ALA A 237 9.16 -23.53 -1.53
C ALA A 237 8.97 -23.22 -3.03
N GLU A 238 7.88 -23.73 -3.63
CA GLU A 238 7.52 -23.42 -5.00
C GLU A 238 7.10 -21.96 -5.15
N VAL A 239 6.29 -21.44 -4.23
CA VAL A 239 5.93 -20.01 -4.20
C VAL A 239 7.16 -19.12 -4.10
N ARG A 240 8.14 -19.51 -3.27
CA ARG A 240 9.41 -18.78 -3.15
C ARG A 240 10.14 -18.70 -4.50
N THR A 241 10.21 -19.81 -5.21
CA THR A 241 10.84 -19.90 -6.54
C THR A 241 10.13 -18.97 -7.53
N LEU A 242 8.80 -19.00 -7.56
CA LEU A 242 8.00 -18.11 -8.41
C LEU A 242 8.22 -16.62 -8.09
N CYS A 243 8.37 -16.27 -6.81
CA CYS A 243 8.71 -14.90 -6.41
C CYS A 243 10.11 -14.49 -6.87
N ASP A 244 11.12 -15.36 -6.69
CA ASP A 244 12.49 -15.06 -7.09
C ASP A 244 12.63 -14.90 -8.62
N ASP A 245 11.96 -15.77 -9.39
CA ASP A 245 11.89 -15.67 -10.85
C ASP A 245 11.21 -14.37 -11.30
N ALA A 246 10.09 -14.00 -10.66
CA ALA A 246 9.39 -12.76 -10.98
C ALA A 246 10.20 -11.51 -10.60
N VAL A 247 10.95 -11.53 -9.49
CA VAL A 247 11.86 -10.43 -9.12
C VAL A 247 12.97 -10.26 -10.15
N LEU A 248 13.56 -11.37 -10.63
CA LEU A 248 14.56 -11.31 -11.68
C LEU A 248 13.96 -10.76 -12.98
N GLY A 249 12.77 -11.22 -13.37
CA GLY A 249 12.08 -10.69 -14.56
C GLY A 249 11.77 -9.20 -14.45
N ILE A 250 11.38 -8.70 -13.28
CA ILE A 250 11.20 -7.25 -13.04
C ILE A 250 12.52 -6.50 -13.26
N GLU A 251 13.65 -7.02 -12.77
CA GLU A 251 14.96 -6.41 -12.96
C GLU A 251 15.36 -6.33 -14.44
N LEU A 252 15.09 -7.39 -15.21
CA LEU A 252 15.36 -7.46 -16.64
C LEU A 252 14.45 -6.51 -17.43
N ALA A 253 13.13 -6.56 -17.22
CA ALA A 253 12.18 -5.69 -17.91
C ALA A 253 12.42 -4.19 -17.58
N LEU A 254 12.80 -3.85 -16.33
CA LEU A 254 13.20 -2.49 -15.98
C LEU A 254 14.50 -2.03 -16.64
N ALA A 255 15.36 -2.94 -17.10
CA ALA A 255 16.56 -2.57 -17.86
C ALA A 255 16.22 -2.13 -19.29
N GLU A 256 15.06 -2.54 -19.81
CA GLU A 256 14.58 -2.18 -21.15
C GLU A 256 13.79 -0.86 -21.17
N VAL A 257 13.36 -0.35 -20.00
CA VAL A 257 12.63 0.91 -19.90
C VAL A 257 13.58 2.10 -20.02
N ASN A 258 13.29 3.01 -20.95
CA ASN A 258 14.00 4.27 -21.08
C ASN A 258 13.46 5.31 -20.09
N PHE A 259 14.17 5.52 -18.98
CA PHE A 259 13.87 6.51 -17.95
C PHE A 259 14.72 7.78 -18.09
N THR A 260 14.17 8.91 -17.63
CA THR A 260 14.92 10.16 -17.40
C THR A 260 15.64 10.12 -16.04
N ASP A 261 14.97 9.64 -14.99
CA ASP A 261 15.58 9.34 -13.69
C ASP A 261 14.99 8.04 -13.12
N ASP A 262 15.79 6.98 -13.12
CA ASP A 262 15.36 5.65 -12.69
C ASP A 262 15.72 5.32 -11.23
N ARG A 263 16.40 6.22 -10.50
CA ARG A 263 17.00 5.90 -9.20
C ARG A 263 15.96 5.42 -8.19
N LEU A 264 14.84 6.14 -8.08
CA LEU A 264 13.75 5.77 -7.17
C LEU A 264 12.98 4.55 -7.69
N ALA A 265 12.71 4.48 -9.00
CA ALA A 265 11.98 3.36 -9.62
C ALA A 265 12.72 2.04 -9.40
N ARG A 266 14.01 1.98 -9.73
CA ARG A 266 14.86 0.81 -9.48
C ARG A 266 14.92 0.47 -8.00
N ARG A 267 15.12 1.46 -7.12
CA ARG A 267 15.21 1.21 -5.67
C ARG A 267 13.96 0.53 -5.12
N LEU A 268 12.77 0.97 -5.55
CA LEU A 268 11.50 0.42 -5.09
C LEU A 268 11.16 -0.91 -5.75
N LEU A 269 11.29 -1.01 -7.07
CA LEU A 269 10.82 -2.18 -7.82
C LEU A 269 11.82 -3.35 -7.86
N THR A 270 13.08 -3.14 -7.53
CA THR A 270 14.05 -4.25 -7.43
C THR A 270 14.36 -4.55 -5.97
N ARG A 271 15.05 -3.63 -5.29
CA ARG A 271 15.58 -3.88 -3.94
C ARG A 271 14.49 -4.03 -2.89
N GLU A 272 13.47 -3.17 -2.89
CA GLU A 272 12.38 -3.28 -1.91
C GLU A 272 11.45 -4.47 -2.19
N VAL A 273 11.21 -4.83 -3.45
CA VAL A 273 10.45 -6.06 -3.79
C VAL A 273 11.21 -7.30 -3.31
N ARG A 274 12.49 -7.43 -3.64
CA ARG A 274 13.34 -8.54 -3.14
C ARG A 274 13.35 -8.61 -1.62
N ARG A 275 13.39 -7.46 -0.96
CA ARG A 275 13.35 -7.37 0.49
C ARG A 275 11.99 -7.79 1.06
N ALA A 276 10.90 -7.44 0.41
CA ALA A 276 9.58 -7.88 0.82
C ALA A 276 9.47 -9.40 0.72
N VAL A 277 9.90 -10.00 -0.39
CA VAL A 277 10.00 -11.46 -0.53
C VAL A 277 10.82 -12.06 0.61
N ASN A 278 12.04 -11.58 0.87
CA ASN A 278 12.86 -12.10 1.97
C ASN A 278 12.21 -11.96 3.35
N ARG A 279 11.47 -10.88 3.60
CA ARG A 279 10.78 -10.64 4.87
C ARG A 279 9.63 -11.62 5.07
N THR A 280 8.77 -11.76 4.06
CA THR A 280 7.60 -12.64 4.11
C THR A 280 8.02 -14.09 4.36
N PHE A 281 9.00 -14.60 3.60
CA PHE A 281 9.44 -15.99 3.75
C PHE A 281 10.28 -16.27 5.01
N ARG A 282 10.86 -15.25 5.67
CA ARG A 282 11.50 -15.45 6.99
C ARG A 282 10.47 -15.63 8.10
N ASN A 283 9.38 -14.89 8.03
CA ASN A 283 8.32 -14.91 9.04
C ASN A 283 7.43 -16.16 8.93
N SER A 284 7.43 -16.85 7.78
CA SER A 284 6.63 -18.06 7.55
C SER A 284 7.26 -19.35 8.10
N TYR A 285 8.47 -19.32 8.69
CA TYR A 285 9.05 -20.48 9.37
C TYR A 285 8.65 -20.49 10.86
N PRO A 286 8.15 -21.63 11.39
CA PRO A 286 7.67 -21.69 12.78
C PRO A 286 8.86 -21.64 13.74
N GLY A 287 9.08 -20.48 14.33
CA GLY A 287 10.14 -20.26 15.31
C GLY A 287 10.12 -18.88 15.98
N ASP A 288 9.44 -17.90 15.40
CA ASP A 288 9.39 -16.54 15.95
C ASP A 288 7.93 -16.08 16.04
N TYR A 289 7.37 -16.10 17.24
CA TYR A 289 6.05 -15.52 17.52
C TYR A 289 6.17 -14.00 17.55
N GLY A 290 6.41 -13.41 16.38
CA GLY A 290 6.27 -11.97 16.14
C GLY A 290 4.79 -11.60 16.12
N THR A 291 4.43 -10.56 16.86
CA THR A 291 3.04 -10.09 17.05
C THR A 291 2.26 -9.87 15.74
N PRO A 292 0.95 -10.16 15.71
CA PRO A 292 0.15 -10.17 14.50
C PRO A 292 -0.28 -8.76 14.10
N HIS A 293 0.34 -8.15 13.09
CA HIS A 293 -0.21 -6.96 12.44
C HIS A 293 0.03 -6.96 10.92
N GLY A 294 -0.65 -7.89 10.23
CA GLY A 294 -0.93 -7.84 8.79
C GLY A 294 -2.11 -6.93 8.41
N GLN A 295 -2.82 -6.37 9.40
CA GLN A 295 -3.74 -5.28 9.12
C GLN A 295 -2.94 -4.01 8.84
N GLN A 296 -3.10 -3.46 7.64
CA GLN A 296 -2.95 -2.04 7.41
C GLN A 296 -3.68 -1.34 8.55
N GLU A 297 -2.97 -0.72 9.50
CA GLU A 297 -3.60 0.26 10.37
C GLU A 297 -4.15 1.31 9.42
N GLY A 298 -5.47 1.25 9.18
CA GLY A 298 -6.18 2.35 8.58
C GLY A 298 -5.75 3.58 9.36
N ILE A 299 -5.40 4.65 8.64
CA ILE A 299 -5.08 5.93 9.27
C ILE A 299 -6.18 6.21 10.30
N ASN A 300 -5.84 6.09 11.58
CA ASN A 300 -6.79 6.12 12.67
C ASN A 300 -7.35 7.55 12.73
N PHE A 301 -8.52 7.78 12.14
CA PHE A 301 -9.30 8.97 12.39
C PHE A 301 -9.82 8.83 13.81
N GLY A 302 -9.07 9.44 14.74
CA GLY A 302 -9.19 9.22 16.17
C GLY A 302 -10.62 8.97 16.65
N ASN A 303 -10.83 7.81 17.27
CA ASN A 303 -11.87 7.65 18.25
C ASN A 303 -11.51 8.55 19.45
N GLN A 304 -12.08 9.74 19.49
CA GLN A 304 -12.34 10.40 20.76
C GLN A 304 -13.84 10.32 21.06
N PRO A 305 -14.23 9.89 22.27
CA PRO A 305 -15.63 9.94 22.67
C PRO A 305 -16.08 11.41 22.66
N MET A 306 -17.24 11.66 22.07
CA MET A 306 -17.94 12.95 22.11
C MET A 306 -18.05 13.41 23.57
N GLY A 307 -17.20 14.37 23.95
CA GLY A 307 -17.27 15.09 25.21
C GLY A 307 -18.49 16.01 25.21
N SER A 308 -19.32 15.85 26.23
CA SER A 308 -20.53 16.61 26.53
C SER A 308 -20.25 18.12 26.56
N TYR A 309 -21.16 18.91 25.96
CA TYR A 309 -21.14 20.38 26.01
C TYR A 309 -21.31 20.91 27.46
N PRO A 310 -20.67 22.05 27.81
CA PRO A 310 -20.68 22.61 29.17
C PRO A 310 -21.86 23.57 29.41
N GLY A 311 -22.43 23.53 30.62
CA GLY A 311 -23.45 24.48 31.06
C GLY A 311 -23.85 24.41 32.54
N ALA A 312 -23.13 25.17 33.37
CA ALA A 312 -23.62 25.95 34.53
C ALA A 312 -23.93 25.23 35.89
N PRO A 313 -24.01 25.96 37.03
CA PRO A 313 -23.10 25.75 38.18
C PRO A 313 -23.81 25.46 39.53
N GLY A 314 -23.06 24.93 40.51
CA GLY A 314 -23.52 24.82 41.90
C GLY A 314 -22.41 24.39 42.86
N GLU A 315 -22.05 25.28 43.80
CA GLU A 315 -21.20 25.09 44.99
C GLU A 315 -21.82 24.05 45.95
N VAL A 316 -21.14 23.33 46.87
CA VAL A 316 -20.42 23.72 48.11
C VAL A 316 -19.59 22.48 48.65
N PRO A 317 -18.84 22.47 49.79
CA PRO A 317 -17.37 22.44 49.84
C PRO A 317 -16.78 21.25 50.71
N PRO A 318 -15.56 21.28 51.30
CA PRO A 318 -14.54 20.23 51.16
C PRO A 318 -14.40 19.27 52.37
N GLN A 319 -13.82 18.07 52.15
CA GLN A 319 -13.17 17.26 53.21
C GLN A 319 -11.87 16.59 52.72
N PRO A 320 -10.90 16.33 53.63
CA PRO A 320 -9.48 16.42 53.30
C PRO A 320 -8.79 15.10 52.96
N ALA A 321 -7.79 15.24 52.07
CA ALA A 321 -6.56 14.47 51.91
C ALA A 321 -6.58 12.93 52.07
N ALA A 322 -6.58 12.25 50.92
CA ALA A 322 -5.79 11.02 50.75
C ALA A 322 -4.87 11.21 49.54
N LYS A 323 -3.55 11.24 49.78
CA LYS A 323 -2.51 11.25 48.74
C LYS A 323 -2.72 10.03 47.83
N LYS A 324 -3.15 10.26 46.59
CA LYS A 324 -2.98 9.29 45.50
C LYS A 324 -1.86 9.82 44.60
N GLU A 325 -0.78 9.06 44.58
CA GLU A 325 0.35 9.21 43.68
C GLU A 325 -0.16 9.33 42.24
N GLY A 326 0.35 10.34 41.53
CA GLY A 326 -0.01 10.62 40.16
C GLY A 326 0.39 9.45 39.26
N PHE A 327 -0.62 8.80 38.69
CA PHE A 327 -0.46 7.87 37.56
C PHE A 327 -0.34 8.70 36.27
N ILE A 328 0.78 9.42 36.14
CA ILE A 328 1.24 10.02 34.89
C ILE A 328 2.58 9.34 34.58
N ASN A 329 2.50 8.08 34.15
CA ASN A 329 3.58 7.37 33.49
C ASN A 329 3.08 6.98 32.10
N GLY A 330 3.28 7.88 31.15
CA GLY A 330 3.11 7.64 29.73
C GLY A 330 4.14 8.50 29.03
N CYS A 331 5.24 7.88 28.60
CA CYS A 331 6.40 8.49 27.98
C CYS A 331 6.01 9.50 26.88
N PHE A 332 6.08 10.78 27.23
CA PHE A 332 6.31 11.86 26.28
C PHE A 332 7.84 12.01 26.14
N ASP A 333 8.45 11.22 25.26
CA ASP A 333 9.79 11.51 24.73
C ASP A 333 9.61 11.81 23.23
N VAL A 334 9.68 13.06 22.77
CA VAL A 334 10.93 13.83 22.61
C VAL A 334 12.04 12.99 21.99
N CYS A 335 11.82 12.54 20.75
CA CYS A 335 12.94 12.18 19.90
C CYS A 335 13.51 13.47 19.26
N CYS A 336 14.33 14.16 20.06
CA CYS A 336 15.35 15.08 19.58
C CYS A 336 16.45 14.25 18.90
N CYS A 337 16.47 14.23 17.56
CA CYS A 337 17.64 13.81 16.80
C CYS A 337 17.75 14.71 15.57
N ASP A 338 18.26 15.91 15.86
CA ASP A 338 18.92 16.79 14.90
C ASP A 338 20.40 16.76 15.28
N CYS A 339 21.08 15.65 15.00
CA CYS A 339 22.51 15.49 15.28
C CYS A 339 23.19 14.72 14.15
N SER A 340 24.04 15.45 13.43
CA SER A 340 25.09 14.96 12.57
C SER A 340 26.23 14.36 13.41
N CYS A 341 26.14 13.11 13.87
CA CYS A 341 27.27 12.38 14.47
C CYS A 341 27.05 10.85 14.40
N ASP A 342 28.13 10.14 14.10
CA ASP A 342 28.29 8.68 14.12
C ASP A 342 28.13 8.05 15.52
N CYS A 343 27.49 6.88 15.52
CA CYS A 343 27.59 5.78 16.49
C CYS A 343 27.05 5.90 17.94
N CYS A 344 26.45 4.76 18.36
CA CYS A 344 26.08 4.27 19.72
C CYS A 344 24.69 4.71 20.28
N CYS A 345 23.64 3.87 20.26
CA CYS A 345 23.34 2.65 21.06
C CYS A 345 23.15 2.97 22.56
N ASP A 346 22.02 2.70 23.23
CA ASP A 346 21.41 1.39 23.47
C ASP A 346 19.86 1.40 23.62
N SER A 347 19.23 0.27 23.27
CA SER A 347 17.79 -0.09 23.31
C SER A 347 16.95 -0.06 22.01
N CYS A 348 17.61 -0.11 20.84
CA CYS A 348 16.94 -0.43 19.57
C CYS A 348 16.91 -1.94 19.30
N CYS A 349 16.07 -2.69 20.01
CA CYS A 349 15.80 -4.10 19.68
C CYS A 349 14.53 -4.21 18.83
N ASP A 350 14.64 -3.91 17.52
CA ASP A 350 14.04 -4.73 16.46
C ASP A 350 14.66 -4.38 15.07
N CYS A 351 15.98 -4.48 15.01
CA CYS A 351 16.79 -4.18 13.82
C CYS A 351 17.73 -5.36 13.55
N GLY A 352 17.15 -6.56 13.42
CA GLY A 352 17.88 -7.84 13.34
C GLY A 352 18.79 -8.05 12.12
N ASP A 353 18.75 -7.18 11.11
CA ASP A 353 19.63 -7.24 9.92
C ASP A 353 20.26 -5.87 9.60
N CYS A 354 20.40 -4.99 10.59
CA CYS A 354 20.92 -3.64 10.38
C CYS A 354 22.45 -3.53 10.40
N CYS A 355 23.17 -4.65 10.38
CA CYS A 355 24.63 -4.68 10.35
C CYS A 355 25.12 -5.56 9.21
N ASP A 356 25.14 -5.01 8.01
CA ASP A 356 26.16 -5.34 7.00
C ASP A 356 26.42 -4.06 6.18
N CYS A 357 27.32 -3.25 6.72
CA CYS A 357 27.98 -2.18 5.98
C CYS A 357 29.38 -2.70 5.61
N SER A 358 29.55 -3.02 4.33
CA SER A 358 30.85 -3.01 3.65
C SER A 358 30.74 -2.06 2.47
#